data_AF-A0A8S3R016-F1
#
_entry.id   AF-A0A8S3R016-F1
#
_cell.length_a   1.000
_cell.length_b   1.000
_cell.length_c   1.000
_cell.angle_alpha   90.00
_cell.angle_beta   90.00
_cell.angle_gamma   90.00
#
_symmetry.space_group_name_H-M   'P 1'
#
loop_
_entity.id
_entity.type
_entity.pdbx_description
1 polymer ?
#
loop_
_entity_poly.entity_id
_entity_poly.type
_entity_poly.pdbx_seq_one_letter_code
_entity_poly.pdbx_strand_id
1 'polypeptide(L)'
;MFLTGVTKYCLDVVIVLLDYIIPDENLLEILDVNDFYDNDDNIFSYLHLKDKDIPLERCSKDRGRVNKYGNMLIELCKRSGIYICNGRLFADKHIGCTTCKDASLVDYLIMSPCMFDITSDFGIVDFNPMFSDVHNRLYFSFSFPSSNSLNNSHNHTINSNTYIRWDSTKTDDFTQVLTNDTGSSLQQLNDILNSIEIDTATSESVNGLVNDLGRVLLDTAETVFGKSKKKLHNPDHENKPCNDVEVNPGPLGVFFSIFHLNIRSMRNKVDYVENISNEADVICLTETHLHENIKNEDILIEGYNRDPYRKDRNSPGGGIIIYISKFIQAKPRPDLDFDNEALWLEITFPSNKLLLCVVYRQPSNNNTFWDKFHESIENAMSYTPNVVITGDVNVDFLTDHSHKIFDIMRLNGLKNVINEPTRFCATRQSLLDPILVSDSCDVYDSHVIQIDRTYSDHDGTIIFLNNLGRLQNNTTYKRMIWDYRNADFDKCNELIATFDWESIINAENSMDQNYDIIAVWCIHQLPELIENNLNS
;
A
#
# COMPACT_ATOMS: atom_id res chain seq x y z
N MET A 1 2.06 -50.08 -25.79
CA MET A 1 3.18 -51.03 -25.79
C MET A 1 3.96 -50.78 -27.08
N PHE A 2 5.18 -50.27 -27.18
CA PHE A 2 6.29 -49.82 -26.31
C PHE A 2 7.06 -48.83 -27.21
N LEU A 3 7.44 -47.62 -26.77
CA LEU A 3 8.72 -47.36 -26.10
C LEU A 3 9.95 -47.80 -26.92
N THR A 4 10.87 -46.83 -27.10
CA THR A 4 12.31 -46.96 -27.45
C THR A 4 12.67 -47.24 -28.91
N GLY A 5 13.62 -46.58 -29.57
CA GLY A 5 14.63 -45.58 -29.19
C GLY A 5 15.00 -44.79 -30.46
N VAL A 6 15.62 -43.62 -30.39
CA VAL A 6 16.98 -43.45 -29.88
C VAL A 6 17.11 -42.11 -29.15
N THR A 7 17.25 -42.21 -27.83
CA THR A 7 18.03 -41.29 -27.00
C THR A 7 19.47 -41.22 -27.51
N LYS A 8 19.92 -40.08 -28.05
CA LYS A 8 21.33 -39.63 -27.92
C LYS A 8 21.58 -38.18 -28.33
N TYR A 9 20.99 -37.22 -27.62
CA TYR A 9 21.66 -35.94 -27.33
C TYR A 9 21.27 -35.52 -25.91
N CYS A 10 21.92 -36.15 -24.94
CA CYS A 10 22.19 -35.50 -23.67
C CYS A 10 23.12 -34.31 -23.96
N LEU A 11 22.53 -33.15 -24.19
CA LEU A 11 23.09 -31.92 -23.68
C LEU A 11 22.19 -31.57 -22.50
N ASP A 12 22.80 -31.47 -21.33
CA ASP A 12 22.18 -30.90 -20.15
C ASP A 12 21.74 -29.47 -20.48
N VAL A 13 20.55 -29.31 -21.04
CA VAL A 13 19.87 -28.03 -21.07
C VAL A 13 19.40 -27.82 -19.64
N VAL A 14 20.29 -27.25 -18.85
CA VAL A 14 19.91 -26.44 -17.69
C VAL A 14 18.83 -25.52 -18.23
N ILE A 15 17.56 -25.82 -17.94
CA ILE A 15 16.47 -24.88 -18.16
C ILE A 15 16.79 -23.76 -17.19
N VAL A 16 17.52 -22.76 -17.66
CA VAL A 16 17.73 -21.52 -16.94
C VAL A 16 16.34 -20.94 -16.79
N LEU A 17 15.84 -20.91 -15.56
CA LEU A 17 14.51 -20.41 -15.26
C LEU A 17 14.58 -18.88 -15.29
N LEU A 18 14.41 -18.34 -16.50
CA LEU A 18 14.40 -16.90 -16.77
C LEU A 18 13.12 -16.31 -16.16
N ASP A 19 13.26 -15.30 -15.32
CA ASP A 19 12.19 -14.46 -14.74
C ASP A 19 11.89 -13.21 -15.58
N TYR A 20 12.36 -13.20 -16.84
CA TYR A 20 12.20 -12.09 -17.77
C TYR A 20 11.75 -12.57 -19.15
N ILE A 21 11.22 -11.64 -19.96
CA ILE A 21 10.84 -11.86 -21.35
C ILE A 21 12.01 -11.41 -22.25
N ILE A 22 12.42 -12.26 -23.19
CA ILE A 22 13.38 -11.87 -24.23
C ILE A 22 12.58 -11.10 -25.30
N PRO A 23 12.87 -9.80 -25.54
CA PRO A 23 12.20 -9.04 -26.59
C PRO A 23 12.55 -9.57 -27.98
N ASP A 24 11.64 -9.39 -28.95
CA ASP A 24 11.88 -9.69 -30.36
C ASP A 24 13.00 -8.77 -30.91
N GLU A 25 13.94 -9.31 -31.66
CA GLU A 25 15.07 -8.58 -32.24
C GLU A 25 14.62 -7.42 -33.15
N ASN A 26 13.49 -7.57 -33.84
CA ASN A 26 12.92 -6.50 -34.67
C ASN A 26 12.34 -5.36 -33.82
N LEU A 27 11.76 -5.68 -32.65
CA LEU A 27 11.30 -4.64 -31.71
C LEU A 27 12.47 -3.86 -31.14
N LEU A 28 13.59 -4.53 -30.85
CA LEU A 28 14.80 -3.88 -30.34
C LEU A 28 15.39 -2.90 -31.36
N GLU A 29 15.43 -3.23 -32.65
CA GLU A 29 15.88 -2.29 -33.70
C GLU A 29 14.94 -1.09 -33.90
N ILE A 30 13.63 -1.29 -33.75
CA ILE A 30 12.63 -0.20 -33.86
C ILE A 30 12.69 0.73 -32.64
N LEU A 31 13.00 0.19 -31.46
CA LEU A 31 13.03 0.89 -30.17
C LEU A 31 14.41 1.51 -29.84
N ASP A 32 15.45 1.24 -30.63
CA ASP A 32 16.78 1.88 -30.53
C ASP A 32 16.75 3.39 -30.89
N VAL A 33 15.58 3.90 -31.28
CA VAL A 33 15.31 5.34 -31.37
C VAL A 33 14.94 5.85 -29.98
N ASN A 34 15.96 6.24 -29.22
CA ASN A 34 15.91 6.92 -27.93
C ASN A 34 14.57 7.65 -27.64
N ASP A 35 14.00 7.28 -26.49
CA ASP A 35 12.90 7.91 -25.73
C ASP A 35 11.44 7.57 -26.12
N PHE A 36 10.91 6.50 -25.52
CA PHE A 36 9.52 6.45 -25.04
C PHE A 36 9.41 5.72 -23.70
N TYR A 37 9.08 6.48 -22.65
CA TYR A 37 8.33 5.97 -21.50
C TYR A 37 6.89 5.70 -21.99
N ASP A 38 6.36 4.53 -21.61
CA ASP A 38 5.02 3.99 -21.88
C ASP A 38 4.83 3.16 -23.16
N ASN A 39 4.95 1.83 -23.02
CA ASN A 39 3.78 0.92 -22.99
C ASN A 39 4.16 -0.57 -22.99
N ASP A 40 5.46 -0.91 -23.05
CA ASP A 40 5.92 -2.29 -22.90
C ASP A 40 6.98 -2.39 -21.80
N ASP A 41 6.51 -2.37 -20.54
CA ASP A 41 7.34 -2.39 -19.32
C ASP A 41 8.41 -3.50 -19.35
N ASN A 42 8.11 -4.62 -19.99
CA ASN A 42 9.02 -5.77 -20.09
C ASN A 42 10.26 -5.49 -20.93
N ILE A 43 10.15 -4.70 -22.00
CA ILE A 43 11.26 -4.42 -22.92
C ILE A 43 12.18 -3.36 -22.35
N PHE A 44 11.60 -2.30 -21.76
CA PHE A 44 12.34 -1.28 -21.04
C PHE A 44 13.17 -1.91 -19.91
N SER A 45 12.55 -2.82 -19.16
CA SER A 45 13.22 -3.55 -18.08
C SER A 45 14.42 -4.38 -18.56
N TYR A 46 14.27 -5.07 -19.70
CA TYR A 46 15.33 -5.90 -20.29
C TYR A 46 16.54 -5.06 -20.74
N LEU A 47 16.29 -3.89 -21.36
CA LEU A 47 17.34 -2.95 -21.76
C LEU A 47 18.01 -2.31 -20.54
N HIS A 48 17.23 -1.93 -19.53
CA HIS A 48 17.75 -1.33 -18.30
C HIS A 48 18.73 -2.25 -17.55
N LEU A 49 18.45 -3.56 -17.51
CA LEU A 49 19.37 -4.54 -16.95
C LEU A 49 20.70 -4.60 -17.71
N LYS A 50 20.66 -4.57 -19.05
CA LYS A 50 21.87 -4.56 -19.88
C LYS A 50 22.71 -3.30 -19.66
N ASP A 51 22.07 -2.13 -19.64
CA ASP A 51 22.75 -0.84 -19.49
C ASP A 51 23.47 -0.72 -18.15
N LYS A 52 22.91 -1.33 -17.10
CA LYS A 52 23.45 -1.30 -15.72
C LYS A 52 24.42 -2.44 -15.42
N ASP A 53 24.82 -3.23 -16.43
CA ASP A 53 25.63 -4.44 -16.26
C ASP A 53 25.02 -5.40 -15.22
N ILE A 54 23.68 -5.47 -15.11
CA ILE A 54 23.02 -6.41 -14.22
C ILE A 54 22.84 -7.73 -14.98
N PRO A 55 23.21 -8.89 -14.40
CA PRO A 55 23.12 -10.16 -15.10
C PRO A 55 21.69 -10.44 -15.52
N LEU A 56 21.46 -10.71 -16.81
CA LEU A 56 20.14 -11.10 -17.32
C LEU A 56 19.71 -12.48 -16.79
N GLU A 57 20.64 -13.42 -16.70
CA GLU A 57 20.42 -14.69 -16.03
C GLU A 57 20.92 -14.61 -14.59
N ARG A 58 20.02 -14.83 -13.62
CA ARG A 58 20.42 -14.91 -12.21
C ARG A 58 21.25 -16.16 -11.95
N CYS A 59 22.29 -16.04 -11.14
CA CYS A 59 22.98 -17.20 -10.60
C CYS A 59 22.23 -17.75 -9.38
N SER A 60 22.32 -19.06 -9.15
CA SER A 60 21.74 -19.73 -7.99
C SER A 60 22.58 -20.93 -7.61
N LYS A 61 22.96 -21.02 -6.33
CA LYS A 61 23.58 -22.22 -5.74
C LYS A 61 22.56 -23.29 -5.39
N ASP A 62 21.27 -22.94 -5.30
CA ASP A 62 20.20 -23.93 -5.19
C ASP A 62 20.13 -24.73 -6.51
N ARG A 63 20.47 -26.02 -6.41
CA ARG A 63 20.43 -27.00 -7.51
C ARG A 63 19.15 -27.84 -7.49
N GLY A 64 18.23 -27.54 -6.57
CA GLY A 64 16.93 -28.19 -6.45
C GLY A 64 16.07 -27.94 -7.69
N ARG A 65 15.12 -28.87 -7.94
CA ARG A 65 14.11 -28.66 -8.97
C ARG A 65 13.10 -27.63 -8.46
N VAL A 66 12.81 -26.63 -9.28
CA VAL A 66 11.80 -25.62 -8.94
C VAL A 66 10.41 -26.25 -8.94
N ASN A 67 9.71 -26.08 -7.82
CA ASN A 67 8.37 -26.62 -7.61
C ASN A 67 7.30 -25.79 -8.36
N LYS A 68 6.03 -26.20 -8.28
CA LYS A 68 4.92 -25.49 -8.94
C LYS A 68 4.86 -24.00 -8.55
N TYR A 69 5.07 -23.68 -7.28
CA TYR A 69 4.97 -22.31 -6.77
C TYR A 69 6.14 -21.44 -7.26
N GLY A 70 7.36 -21.98 -7.31
CA GLY A 70 8.50 -21.27 -7.88
C GLY A 70 8.31 -20.99 -9.38
N ASN A 71 7.71 -21.92 -10.14
CA ASN A 71 7.35 -21.66 -11.54
C ASN A 71 6.26 -20.57 -11.65
N MET A 72 5.27 -20.55 -10.77
CA MET A 72 4.27 -19.47 -10.73
C MET A 72 4.89 -18.12 -10.39
N LEU A 73 5.87 -18.07 -9.48
CA LEU A 73 6.60 -16.86 -9.13
C LEU A 73 7.41 -16.33 -10.31
N ILE A 74 8.07 -17.22 -11.06
CA ILE A 74 8.80 -16.86 -12.28
C ILE A 74 7.83 -16.28 -13.33
N GLU A 75 6.67 -16.90 -13.53
CA GLU A 75 5.66 -16.39 -14.46
C GLU A 75 5.07 -15.05 -14.01
N LEU A 76 4.91 -14.83 -12.71
CA LEU A 76 4.53 -13.53 -12.15
C LEU A 76 5.59 -12.47 -12.49
N CYS A 77 6.87 -12.75 -12.23
CA CYS A 77 7.98 -11.84 -12.52
C CYS A 77 8.00 -11.44 -14.00
N LYS A 78 7.90 -12.43 -14.90
CA LYS A 78 7.84 -12.19 -16.36
C LYS A 78 6.68 -11.30 -16.78
N ARG A 79 5.49 -11.51 -16.21
CA ARG A 79 4.27 -10.80 -16.62
C ARG A 79 4.20 -9.39 -16.04
N SER A 80 4.78 -9.19 -14.87
CA SER A 80 4.73 -7.93 -14.13
C SER A 80 5.97 -7.05 -14.33
N GLY A 81 6.96 -7.48 -15.11
CA GLY A 81 8.19 -6.72 -15.33
C GLY A 81 9.01 -6.49 -14.05
N ILE A 82 8.90 -7.39 -13.07
CA ILE A 82 9.65 -7.35 -11.81
C ILE A 82 10.68 -8.48 -11.78
N TYR A 83 11.78 -8.29 -11.06
CA TYR A 83 12.96 -9.15 -11.16
C TYR A 83 13.42 -9.66 -9.80
N ILE A 84 13.82 -10.92 -9.76
CA ILE A 84 14.46 -11.53 -8.59
C ILE A 84 15.90 -11.03 -8.51
N CYS A 85 16.24 -10.38 -7.40
CA CYS A 85 17.54 -9.74 -7.16
C CYS A 85 18.63 -10.72 -6.74
N ASN A 86 18.25 -11.83 -6.09
CA ASN A 86 19.14 -12.90 -5.68
C ASN A 86 19.93 -13.41 -6.89
N GLY A 87 21.26 -13.41 -6.80
CA GLY A 87 22.16 -13.75 -7.90
C GLY A 87 22.46 -12.62 -8.89
N ARG A 88 21.82 -11.45 -8.78
CA ARG A 88 21.95 -10.33 -9.73
C ARG A 88 22.66 -9.09 -9.16
N LEU A 89 22.43 -8.77 -7.89
CA LEU A 89 22.85 -7.49 -7.32
C LEU A 89 24.00 -7.61 -6.30
N PHE A 90 24.86 -6.58 -6.29
CA PHE A 90 25.90 -6.34 -5.27
C PHE A 90 26.68 -7.59 -4.81
N ALA A 91 26.73 -7.84 -3.50
CA ALA A 91 27.54 -8.90 -2.91
C ALA A 91 27.10 -10.30 -3.35
N ASP A 92 25.87 -10.44 -3.87
CA ASP A 92 25.33 -11.70 -4.37
C ASP A 92 25.32 -11.78 -5.91
N LYS A 93 25.78 -10.74 -6.63
CA LYS A 93 25.87 -10.71 -8.10
C LYS A 93 26.78 -11.85 -8.59
N HIS A 94 26.24 -12.70 -9.48
CA HIS A 94 26.87 -13.93 -9.98
C HIS A 94 27.18 -15.01 -8.93
N ILE A 95 26.74 -14.84 -7.68
CA ILE A 95 26.95 -15.83 -6.61
C ILE A 95 25.68 -16.65 -6.41
N GLY A 96 24.56 -15.98 -6.12
CA GLY A 96 23.26 -16.61 -5.91
C GLY A 96 23.24 -17.53 -4.68
N CYS A 97 23.59 -17.01 -3.51
CA CYS A 97 23.59 -17.79 -2.27
C CYS A 97 22.21 -18.38 -1.96
N THR A 98 22.22 -19.53 -1.27
CA THR A 98 21.02 -20.16 -0.72
C THR A 98 20.57 -19.39 0.52
N THR A 99 19.26 -19.37 0.76
CA THR A 99 18.67 -18.65 1.90
C THR A 99 18.16 -19.58 2.99
N CYS A 100 18.13 -20.89 2.77
CA CYS A 100 17.69 -21.86 3.76
C CYS A 100 18.62 -23.07 3.79
N LYS A 101 19.14 -23.40 4.98
CA LYS A 101 19.97 -24.59 5.28
C LYS A 101 21.14 -24.82 4.33
N ASP A 102 21.70 -23.74 3.78
CA ASP A 102 22.72 -23.76 2.73
C ASP A 102 22.36 -24.59 1.48
N ALA A 103 21.08 -24.95 1.31
CA ALA A 103 20.62 -25.91 0.32
C ALA A 103 19.57 -25.34 -0.63
N SER A 104 18.68 -24.48 -0.14
CA SER A 104 17.55 -23.96 -0.92
C SER A 104 17.49 -22.44 -0.93
N LEU A 105 17.05 -21.89 -2.06
CA LEU A 105 16.69 -20.48 -2.21
C LEU A 105 15.16 -20.39 -2.11
N VAL A 106 14.68 -19.89 -0.97
CA VAL A 106 13.24 -19.78 -0.69
C VAL A 106 12.81 -18.37 -0.29
N ASP A 107 13.78 -17.50 0.00
CA ASP A 107 13.58 -16.11 0.38
C ASP A 107 14.16 -15.21 -0.72
N TYR A 108 13.30 -14.38 -1.30
CA TYR A 108 13.63 -13.61 -2.50
C TYR A 108 13.48 -12.12 -2.21
N LEU A 109 14.45 -11.32 -2.67
CA LEU A 109 14.22 -9.89 -2.90
C LEU A 109 13.76 -9.73 -4.35
N ILE A 110 12.58 -9.14 -4.55
CA ILE A 110 12.00 -8.91 -5.88
C ILE A 110 11.72 -7.41 -6.01
N MET A 111 12.14 -6.80 -7.10
CA MET A 111 11.90 -5.37 -7.31
C MET A 111 11.66 -5.03 -8.78
N SER A 112 11.03 -3.88 -9.01
CA SER A 112 10.96 -3.27 -10.34
C SER A 112 12.32 -2.69 -10.74
N PRO A 113 12.62 -2.58 -12.05
CA PRO A 113 13.93 -2.10 -12.52
C PRO A 113 14.29 -0.70 -12.02
N CYS A 114 13.33 0.21 -11.89
CA CYS A 114 13.59 1.58 -11.40
C CYS A 114 14.17 1.61 -9.97
N MET A 115 13.94 0.56 -9.16
CA MET A 115 14.50 0.44 -7.83
C MET A 115 16.00 0.08 -7.86
N PHE A 116 16.51 -0.48 -8.96
CA PHE A 116 17.94 -0.76 -9.10
C PHE A 116 18.77 0.53 -9.05
N ASP A 117 18.26 1.64 -9.58
CA ASP A 117 18.97 2.92 -9.62
C ASP A 117 19.25 3.51 -8.23
N ILE A 118 18.36 3.23 -7.27
CA ILE A 118 18.51 3.71 -5.90
C ILE A 118 19.02 2.62 -4.97
N THR A 119 19.19 1.37 -5.41
CA THR A 119 19.77 0.32 -4.57
C THR A 119 21.26 0.57 -4.43
N SER A 120 21.75 0.63 -3.19
CA SER A 120 23.15 0.88 -2.88
C SER A 120 23.88 -0.34 -2.32
N ASP A 121 23.13 -1.33 -1.82
CA ASP A 121 23.71 -2.57 -1.32
C ASP A 121 22.68 -3.70 -1.38
N PHE A 122 23.15 -4.94 -1.53
CA PHE A 122 22.36 -6.17 -1.42
C PHE A 122 23.27 -7.36 -1.15
N GLY A 123 22.83 -8.26 -0.28
CA GLY A 123 23.48 -9.54 -0.10
C GLY A 123 22.75 -10.48 0.86
N ILE A 124 23.34 -11.66 1.03
CA ILE A 124 22.86 -12.70 1.92
C ILE A 124 23.93 -12.89 3.01
N VAL A 125 23.54 -12.70 4.27
CA VAL A 125 24.41 -12.89 5.43
C VAL A 125 24.41 -14.36 5.81
N ASP A 126 25.58 -14.88 6.19
CA ASP A 126 25.75 -16.24 6.71
C ASP A 126 24.77 -16.54 7.85
N PHE A 127 24.37 -17.81 7.94
CA PHE A 127 23.44 -18.29 8.96
C PHE A 127 23.86 -17.86 10.36
N ASN A 128 22.92 -17.30 11.10
CA ASN A 128 23.12 -16.96 12.49
C ASN A 128 21.96 -17.53 13.34
N PRO A 129 22.26 -18.48 14.25
CA PRO A 129 21.24 -19.14 15.07
C PRO A 129 20.55 -18.20 16.07
N MET A 130 21.04 -16.96 16.24
CA MET A 130 20.35 -15.93 17.04
C MET A 130 19.23 -15.22 16.28
N PHE A 131 19.24 -15.28 14.93
CA PHE A 131 18.28 -14.54 14.09
C PHE A 131 17.30 -15.46 13.36
N SER A 132 17.63 -16.73 13.13
CA SER A 132 16.74 -17.70 12.53
C SER A 132 17.12 -19.13 12.95
N ASP A 133 16.15 -20.03 12.91
CA ASP A 133 16.33 -21.46 13.08
C ASP A 133 16.89 -22.14 11.81
N VAL A 134 16.54 -21.64 10.61
CA VAL A 134 16.91 -22.28 9.34
C VAL A 134 17.20 -21.34 8.16
N HIS A 135 16.92 -20.03 8.27
CA HIS A 135 17.05 -19.05 7.18
C HIS A 135 18.25 -18.10 7.34
N ASN A 136 18.88 -17.77 6.21
CA ASN A 136 19.93 -16.76 6.10
C ASN A 136 19.28 -15.38 5.91
N ARG A 137 19.82 -14.36 6.58
CA ARG A 137 19.28 -12.99 6.51
C ARG A 137 19.65 -12.35 5.17
N LEU A 138 18.65 -11.80 4.48
CA LEU A 138 18.88 -10.88 3.37
C LEU A 138 19.08 -9.46 3.92
N TYR A 139 20.01 -8.71 3.32
CA TYR A 139 20.15 -7.28 3.57
C TYR A 139 20.17 -6.53 2.24
N PHE A 140 19.65 -5.32 2.26
CA PHE A 140 19.75 -4.37 1.17
C PHE A 140 19.70 -2.95 1.71
N SER A 141 20.13 -1.99 0.90
CA SER A 141 20.07 -0.57 1.24
C SER A 141 19.71 0.24 0.02
N PHE A 142 19.06 1.37 0.27
CA PHE A 142 18.77 2.37 -0.77
C PHE A 142 19.56 3.64 -0.49
N SER A 143 20.08 4.27 -1.54
CA SER A 143 20.72 5.57 -1.50
C SER A 143 19.91 6.57 -2.32
N PHE A 144 19.33 7.54 -1.62
CA PHE A 144 18.62 8.64 -2.25
C PHE A 144 19.57 9.84 -2.39
N PRO A 145 19.68 10.47 -3.57
CA PRO A 145 20.44 11.70 -3.71
C PRO A 145 19.87 12.76 -2.77
N SER A 146 20.70 13.30 -1.89
CA SER A 146 20.34 14.45 -1.07
C SER A 146 20.04 15.64 -2.00
N SER A 147 18.97 16.39 -1.73
CA SER A 147 18.44 17.49 -2.54
C SER A 147 19.34 18.75 -2.62
N ASN A 148 20.67 18.58 -2.60
CA ASN A 148 21.66 19.65 -2.72
C ASN A 148 22.80 19.26 -3.67
N SER A 149 22.48 18.93 -4.93
CA SER A 149 23.35 19.20 -6.10
C SER A 149 22.67 18.81 -7.42
N LEU A 150 21.66 19.55 -7.85
CA LEU A 150 21.37 19.68 -9.29
C LEU A 150 22.39 20.68 -9.87
N ASN A 151 23.63 20.23 -10.01
CA ASN A 151 24.55 20.85 -10.94
C ASN A 151 24.52 20.04 -12.23
N ASN A 152 23.93 20.69 -13.23
CA ASN A 152 23.92 20.30 -14.63
C ASN A 152 25.30 19.88 -15.11
N SER A 153 25.48 18.60 -15.35
CA SER A 153 26.43 18.11 -16.36
C SER A 153 26.07 16.70 -16.81
N HIS A 154 24.93 16.54 -17.48
CA HIS A 154 24.85 15.60 -18.59
C HIS A 154 24.27 16.32 -19.80
N ASN A 155 25.18 16.66 -20.71
CA ASN A 155 24.86 17.00 -22.09
C ASN A 155 24.24 15.77 -22.75
N HIS A 156 22.92 15.60 -22.66
CA HIS A 156 22.19 14.87 -23.68
C HIS A 156 21.80 15.86 -24.76
N THR A 157 22.45 15.70 -25.91
CA THR A 157 22.14 16.38 -27.17
C THR A 157 20.65 16.16 -27.47
N ILE A 158 19.84 17.19 -27.31
CA ILE A 158 18.40 17.14 -27.55
C ILE A 158 18.17 17.02 -29.06
N ASN A 159 17.94 15.80 -29.54
CA ASN A 159 17.34 15.58 -30.85
C ASN A 159 15.84 15.81 -30.74
N SER A 160 15.32 16.78 -31.49
CA SER A 160 13.89 17.06 -31.56
C SER A 160 13.18 15.99 -32.38
N ASN A 161 12.74 14.90 -31.76
CA ASN A 161 11.96 13.87 -32.44
C ASN A 161 10.44 14.14 -32.33
N THR A 162 9.76 14.01 -33.46
CA THR A 162 8.29 14.09 -33.63
C THR A 162 7.67 12.72 -33.44
N TYR A 163 6.52 12.62 -32.75
CA TYR A 163 5.80 11.36 -32.55
C TYR A 163 4.35 11.43 -33.05
N ILE A 164 3.78 10.24 -33.32
CA ILE A 164 2.40 10.04 -33.76
C ILE A 164 1.64 9.40 -32.59
N ARG A 165 0.62 10.08 -32.04
CA ARG A 165 -0.22 9.54 -30.96
C ARG A 165 -1.54 9.06 -31.55
N TRP A 166 -1.91 7.81 -31.25
CA TRP A 166 -3.19 7.25 -31.68
C TRP A 166 -4.36 8.05 -31.08
N ASP A 167 -5.31 8.43 -31.93
CA ASP A 167 -6.54 9.11 -31.55
C ASP A 167 -7.74 8.22 -31.95
N SER A 168 -8.36 7.59 -30.96
CA SER A 168 -9.48 6.67 -31.17
C SER A 168 -10.69 7.35 -31.84
N THR A 169 -10.80 8.68 -31.78
CA THR A 169 -11.89 9.42 -32.43
C THR A 169 -11.74 9.49 -33.95
N LYS A 170 -10.53 9.24 -34.48
CA LYS A 170 -10.23 9.24 -35.92
C LYS A 170 -10.09 7.83 -36.49
N THR A 171 -10.62 6.82 -35.81
CA THR A 171 -10.56 5.42 -36.25
C THR A 171 -11.19 5.22 -37.64
N ASP A 172 -12.31 5.90 -37.90
CA ASP A 172 -13.00 5.83 -39.19
C ASP A 172 -12.17 6.50 -40.30
N ASP A 173 -11.56 7.65 -40.02
CA ASP A 173 -10.65 8.36 -40.94
C ASP A 173 -9.41 7.52 -41.23
N PHE A 174 -8.84 6.86 -40.22
CA PHE A 174 -7.70 5.95 -40.38
C PHE A 174 -8.05 4.77 -41.27
N THR A 175 -9.19 4.13 -41.00
CA THR A 175 -9.70 3.02 -41.80
C THR A 175 -9.98 3.49 -43.23
N GLN A 176 -10.51 4.69 -43.40
CA GLN A 176 -10.79 5.27 -44.71
C GLN A 176 -9.51 5.59 -45.48
N VAL A 177 -8.45 6.11 -44.85
CA VAL A 177 -7.15 6.35 -45.53
C VAL A 177 -6.47 5.04 -45.89
N LEU A 178 -6.51 4.05 -45.00
CA LEU A 178 -5.99 2.70 -45.24
C LEU A 178 -6.72 2.00 -46.40
N THR A 179 -8.02 2.27 -46.58
CA THR A 179 -8.85 1.61 -47.61
C THR A 179 -9.04 2.41 -48.89
N ASN A 180 -8.90 3.74 -48.86
CA ASN A 180 -8.99 4.62 -50.04
C ASN A 180 -7.66 4.83 -50.77
N ASP A 181 -6.53 4.33 -50.24
CA ASP A 181 -5.26 4.33 -50.97
C ASP A 181 -5.40 3.46 -52.22
N THR A 182 -5.75 4.11 -53.32
CA THR A 182 -6.27 3.51 -54.56
C THR A 182 -5.17 2.99 -55.47
N GLY A 183 -3.99 2.67 -54.95
CA GLY A 183 -3.03 1.85 -55.70
C GLY A 183 -1.58 1.99 -55.27
N SER A 184 -1.11 1.06 -54.45
CA SER A 184 0.06 0.20 -54.76
C SER A 184 0.47 -0.67 -53.57
N SER A 185 0.48 -0.16 -52.34
CA SER A 185 1.19 -0.83 -51.23
C SER A 185 0.42 -1.99 -50.57
N LEU A 186 -0.88 -1.86 -50.26
CA LEU A 186 -1.66 -2.98 -49.69
C LEU A 186 -1.92 -4.09 -50.70
N GLN A 187 -2.11 -3.74 -51.98
CA GLN A 187 -2.25 -4.72 -53.05
C GLN A 187 -0.94 -5.48 -53.27
N GLN A 188 0.22 -4.79 -53.27
CA GLN A 188 1.54 -5.43 -53.33
C GLN A 188 1.79 -6.35 -52.14
N LEU A 189 1.44 -5.94 -50.91
CA LEU A 189 1.52 -6.80 -49.74
C LEU A 189 0.66 -8.04 -49.89
N ASN A 190 -0.58 -7.90 -50.38
CA ASN A 190 -1.48 -9.02 -50.58
C ASN A 190 -0.99 -9.95 -51.71
N ASP A 191 -0.40 -9.40 -52.78
CA ASP A 191 0.19 -10.16 -53.88
C ASP A 191 1.46 -10.91 -53.42
N ILE A 192 2.30 -10.29 -52.57
CA ILE A 192 3.47 -10.94 -51.95
C ILE A 192 3.01 -12.05 -51.00
N LEU A 193 2.01 -11.79 -50.16
CA LEU A 193 1.43 -12.76 -49.22
C LEU A 193 0.83 -13.98 -49.96
N ASN A 194 0.24 -13.76 -51.13
CA ASN A 194 -0.27 -14.82 -52.00
C ASN A 194 0.83 -15.55 -52.82
N SER A 195 2.03 -14.97 -52.92
CA SER A 195 3.18 -15.57 -53.62
C SER A 195 4.06 -16.45 -52.73
N ILE A 196 3.90 -16.36 -51.41
CA ILE A 196 4.65 -17.16 -50.43
C ILE A 196 3.96 -18.53 -50.28
N GLU A 197 4.60 -19.59 -50.77
CA GLU A 197 4.15 -20.96 -50.51
C GLU A 197 4.43 -21.33 -49.04
N ILE A 198 3.39 -21.75 -48.31
CA ILE A 198 3.43 -22.06 -46.87
C ILE A 198 4.51 -23.12 -46.54
N ASP A 199 4.78 -24.04 -47.45
CA ASP A 199 5.73 -25.14 -47.25
C ASP A 199 7.20 -24.75 -47.54
N THR A 200 7.45 -23.55 -48.07
CA THR A 200 8.81 -23.07 -48.44
C THR A 200 9.18 -21.70 -47.85
N ALA A 201 8.31 -21.10 -47.03
CA ALA A 201 8.54 -19.81 -46.39
C ALA A 201 9.76 -19.84 -45.43
N THR A 202 10.67 -18.88 -45.58
CA THR A 202 11.81 -18.66 -44.67
C THR A 202 11.51 -17.52 -43.70
N SER A 203 12.21 -17.50 -42.56
CA SER A 203 12.14 -16.40 -41.60
C SER A 203 12.42 -15.03 -42.24
N GLU A 204 13.30 -14.99 -43.23
CA GLU A 204 13.66 -13.77 -43.96
C GLU A 204 12.50 -13.25 -44.83
N SER A 205 11.77 -14.15 -45.52
CA SER A 205 10.58 -13.75 -46.29
C SER A 205 9.43 -13.26 -45.41
N VAL A 206 9.28 -13.84 -44.22
CA VAL A 206 8.24 -13.45 -43.26
C VAL A 206 8.58 -12.10 -42.63
N ASN A 207 9.83 -11.90 -42.22
CA ASN A 207 10.28 -10.62 -41.65
C ASN A 207 10.19 -9.47 -42.66
N GLY A 208 10.52 -9.72 -43.94
CA GLY A 208 10.34 -8.73 -45.01
C GLY A 208 8.89 -8.28 -45.17
N LEU A 209 7.96 -9.23 -45.16
CA LEU A 209 6.52 -8.94 -45.25
C LEU A 209 6.00 -8.13 -44.06
N VAL A 210 6.43 -8.47 -42.85
CA VAL A 210 6.07 -7.75 -41.62
C VAL A 210 6.60 -6.32 -41.65
N ASN A 211 7.82 -6.11 -42.16
CA ASN A 211 8.41 -4.78 -42.31
C ASN A 211 7.63 -3.90 -43.29
N ASP A 212 7.24 -4.45 -44.43
CA ASP A 212 6.47 -3.71 -45.43
C ASP A 212 5.06 -3.38 -44.91
N LEU A 213 4.43 -4.29 -44.16
CA LEU A 213 3.16 -4.02 -43.49
C LEU A 213 3.29 -2.92 -42.44
N GLY A 214 4.35 -2.94 -41.63
CA GLY A 214 4.65 -1.91 -40.64
C GLY A 214 4.78 -0.52 -41.24
N ARG A 215 5.46 -0.39 -42.40
CA ARG A 215 5.59 0.89 -43.12
C ARG A 215 4.25 1.44 -43.59
N VAL A 216 3.40 0.59 -44.17
CA VAL A 216 2.06 1.00 -44.63
C VAL A 216 1.21 1.54 -43.48
N LEU A 217 1.25 0.89 -42.32
CA LEU A 217 0.51 1.34 -41.14
C LEU A 217 1.05 2.68 -40.60
N LEU A 218 2.36 2.88 -40.60
CA LEU A 218 3.00 4.12 -40.15
C LEU A 218 2.69 5.31 -41.08
N ASP A 219 2.78 5.13 -42.40
CA ASP A 219 2.47 6.18 -43.37
C ASP A 219 0.99 6.60 -43.29
N THR A 220 0.10 5.62 -43.09
CA THR A 220 -1.33 5.86 -42.85
C THR A 220 -1.53 6.65 -41.55
N ALA A 221 -0.84 6.26 -40.47
CA ALA A 221 -0.92 6.94 -39.19
C ALA A 221 -0.41 8.38 -39.26
N GLU A 222 0.70 8.62 -39.97
CA GLU A 222 1.24 9.95 -40.17
C GLU A 222 0.24 10.86 -40.91
N THR A 223 -0.43 10.31 -41.92
CA THR A 223 -1.43 11.03 -42.72
C THR A 223 -2.65 11.44 -41.89
N VAL A 224 -3.12 10.57 -40.98
CA VAL A 224 -4.38 10.76 -40.24
C VAL A 224 -4.20 11.57 -38.96
N PHE A 225 -3.14 11.25 -38.20
CA PHE A 225 -2.91 11.83 -36.88
C PHE A 225 -1.98 13.04 -36.91
N GLY A 226 -1.16 13.16 -37.96
CA GLY A 226 -0.15 14.22 -38.10
C GLY A 226 1.01 14.08 -37.10
N LYS A 227 2.13 14.74 -37.40
CA LYS A 227 3.30 14.81 -36.52
C LYS A 227 3.07 15.85 -35.42
N SER A 228 3.06 15.44 -34.14
CA SER A 228 2.94 16.38 -33.02
C SER A 228 4.29 16.67 -32.38
N LYS A 229 4.52 17.93 -31.97
CA LYS A 229 5.66 18.33 -31.14
C LYS A 229 5.24 18.25 -29.67
N LYS A 230 6.07 17.63 -28.83
CA LYS A 230 5.82 17.48 -27.39
C LYS A 230 5.61 18.86 -26.74
N LYS A 231 4.48 19.08 -26.07
CA LYS A 231 4.38 20.04 -24.96
C LYS A 231 4.87 19.32 -23.71
N LEU A 232 5.82 19.92 -22.99
CA LEU A 232 6.32 19.43 -21.70
C LEU A 232 5.14 19.21 -20.75
N HIS A 233 5.02 17.98 -20.23
CA HIS A 233 4.06 17.62 -19.18
C HIS A 233 4.83 17.41 -17.87
N ASN A 234 4.29 17.95 -16.78
CA ASN A 234 4.84 17.85 -15.44
C ASN A 234 4.50 16.47 -14.88
N PRO A 235 5.44 15.71 -14.31
CA PRO A 235 5.21 14.32 -13.91
C PRO A 235 4.67 14.28 -12.48
N ASP A 236 3.39 14.62 -12.30
CA ASP A 236 2.63 14.29 -11.10
C ASP A 236 1.27 13.79 -11.56
N HIS A 237 0.89 12.59 -11.09
CA HIS A 237 -0.32 11.79 -11.39
C HIS A 237 -0.19 10.75 -12.50
N GLU A 238 0.07 9.50 -12.12
CA GLU A 238 -0.95 8.43 -12.00
C GLU A 238 -0.24 7.09 -11.72
N ASN A 239 -0.22 6.66 -10.46
CA ASN A 239 0.02 5.25 -10.12
C ASN A 239 -1.17 4.78 -9.29
N LYS A 240 -2.06 4.00 -9.90
CA LYS A 240 -3.05 3.19 -9.19
C LYS A 240 -2.38 1.90 -8.72
N PRO A 241 -2.41 1.55 -7.42
CA PRO A 241 -2.00 0.22 -7.00
C PRO A 241 -3.14 -0.78 -7.19
N CYS A 242 -2.77 -1.99 -7.65
CA CYS A 242 -3.58 -3.20 -7.55
C CYS A 242 -3.67 -3.63 -6.07
N ASN A 243 -4.89 -3.99 -5.66
CA ASN A 243 -5.19 -4.52 -4.33
C ASN A 243 -4.64 -5.94 -4.13
N ASP A 244 -4.40 -6.28 -2.86
CA ASP A 244 -4.02 -7.60 -2.28
C ASP A 244 -2.52 -7.86 -2.03
N VAL A 245 -1.84 -6.91 -1.39
CA VAL A 245 -0.60 -7.16 -0.64
C VAL A 245 -0.66 -6.41 0.69
N GLU A 246 -0.52 -7.12 1.83
CA GLU A 246 -0.28 -6.47 3.13
C GLU A 246 0.99 -5.61 3.04
N VAL A 247 0.87 -4.33 3.34
CA VAL A 247 1.97 -3.37 3.25
C VAL A 247 2.95 -3.63 4.41
N ASN A 248 4.17 -4.06 4.08
CA ASN A 248 5.27 -4.23 5.04
C ASN A 248 5.67 -2.85 5.64
N PRO A 249 5.73 -2.67 6.98
CA PRO A 249 5.85 -1.37 7.65
C PRO A 249 7.30 -0.84 7.72
N GLY A 250 8.01 -0.80 6.59
CA GLY A 250 9.21 0.06 6.44
C GLY A 250 8.79 1.52 6.25
N PRO A 251 9.64 2.53 6.53
CA PRO A 251 9.19 3.91 6.71
C PRO A 251 8.65 4.47 5.38
N LEU A 252 7.34 4.37 5.23
CA LEU A 252 6.53 5.14 4.30
C LEU A 252 6.85 6.62 4.54
N GLY A 253 6.57 7.48 3.56
CA GLY A 253 6.68 8.93 3.75
C GLY A 253 6.16 9.33 5.13
N VAL A 254 6.86 10.21 5.84
CA VAL A 254 6.55 10.54 7.24
C VAL A 254 5.26 11.36 7.27
N PHE A 255 4.13 10.69 7.11
CA PHE A 255 2.81 11.29 7.21
C PHE A 255 2.46 11.48 8.67
N PHE A 256 1.66 12.50 8.94
CA PHE A 256 1.04 12.67 10.24
C PHE A 256 -0.37 12.09 10.19
N SER A 257 -0.65 11.08 11.03
CA SER A 257 -1.90 10.35 10.99
C SER A 257 -2.84 10.70 12.14
N ILE A 258 -4.12 10.87 11.83
CA ILE A 258 -5.18 11.13 12.83
C ILE A 258 -6.27 10.09 12.61
N PHE A 259 -6.50 9.27 13.62
CA PHE A 259 -7.55 8.27 13.66
C PHE A 259 -8.69 8.76 14.54
N HIS A 260 -9.94 8.53 14.12
CA HIS A 260 -11.14 8.75 14.91
C HIS A 260 -12.03 7.50 14.96
N LEU A 261 -12.62 7.24 16.14
CA LEU A 261 -13.64 6.22 16.32
C LEU A 261 -14.67 6.63 17.38
N ASN A 262 -15.95 6.55 17.05
CA ASN A 262 -16.99 6.45 18.08
C ASN A 262 -16.92 5.05 18.72
N ILE A 263 -16.34 4.97 19.92
CA ILE A 263 -15.96 3.69 20.54
C ILE A 263 -17.10 3.03 21.35
N ARG A 264 -18.22 3.73 21.58
CA ARG A 264 -19.36 3.22 22.35
C ARG A 264 -18.92 2.54 23.66
N SER A 265 -18.33 3.30 24.58
CA SER A 265 -17.65 2.87 25.81
C SER A 265 -16.25 2.29 25.62
N MET A 266 -15.27 2.88 26.32
CA MET A 266 -13.84 2.61 26.14
C MET A 266 -13.22 1.59 27.11
N ARG A 267 -13.75 1.45 28.34
CA ARG A 267 -13.09 0.75 29.48
C ARG A 267 -12.53 -0.64 29.19
N ASN A 268 -13.23 -1.45 28.41
CA ASN A 268 -12.84 -2.85 28.13
C ASN A 268 -12.29 -3.02 26.70
N LYS A 269 -11.86 -1.92 26.06
CA LYS A 269 -11.48 -1.90 24.65
C LYS A 269 -10.12 -1.23 24.41
N VAL A 270 -9.32 -1.04 25.46
CA VAL A 270 -8.01 -0.38 25.38
C VAL A 270 -7.10 -1.13 24.40
N ASP A 271 -6.90 -2.43 24.62
CA ASP A 271 -6.10 -3.30 23.75
C ASP A 271 -6.65 -3.33 22.31
N TYR A 272 -7.98 -3.29 22.14
CA TYR A 272 -8.60 -3.25 20.82
C TYR A 272 -8.30 -1.94 20.08
N VAL A 273 -8.43 -0.80 20.76
CA VAL A 273 -8.11 0.52 20.21
C VAL A 273 -6.62 0.59 19.84
N GLU A 274 -5.74 0.06 20.67
CA GLU A 274 -4.30 -0.01 20.41
C GLU A 274 -4.01 -0.76 19.10
N ASN A 275 -4.62 -1.94 18.91
CA ASN A 275 -4.43 -2.72 17.69
C ASN A 275 -5.03 -2.06 16.44
N ILE A 276 -6.26 -1.52 16.52
CA ILE A 276 -6.99 -1.06 15.33
C ILE A 276 -6.57 0.32 14.85
N SER A 277 -6.04 1.15 15.75
CA SER A 277 -5.53 2.48 15.40
C SER A 277 -4.22 2.42 14.59
N ASN A 278 -3.61 1.24 14.46
CA ASN A 278 -2.41 0.99 13.66
C ASN A 278 -1.27 1.98 13.97
N GLU A 279 -1.09 2.29 15.26
CA GLU A 279 -0.11 3.27 15.77
C GLU A 279 -0.27 4.69 15.20
N ALA A 280 -1.50 5.12 14.91
CA ALA A 280 -1.77 6.48 14.44
C ALA A 280 -1.17 7.55 15.37
N ASP A 281 -0.62 8.64 14.83
CA ASP A 281 0.03 9.67 15.66
C ASP A 281 -0.92 10.31 16.68
N VAL A 282 -2.19 10.38 16.32
CA VAL A 282 -3.29 10.86 17.15
C VAL A 282 -4.47 9.90 17.09
N ILE A 283 -4.97 9.48 18.25
CA ILE A 283 -6.20 8.68 18.39
C ILE A 283 -7.26 9.55 19.04
N CYS A 284 -8.39 9.74 18.35
CA CYS A 284 -9.54 10.49 18.81
C CYS A 284 -10.70 9.53 19.07
N LEU A 285 -11.21 9.44 20.29
CA LEU A 285 -12.40 8.63 20.57
C LEU A 285 -13.56 9.49 21.07
N THR A 286 -14.75 9.22 20.53
CA THR A 286 -16.03 9.80 20.98
C THR A 286 -16.90 8.71 21.62
N GLU A 287 -17.85 9.13 22.45
CA GLU A 287 -18.66 8.22 23.30
C GLU A 287 -17.81 7.29 24.18
N THR A 288 -16.81 7.84 24.84
CA THR A 288 -15.93 7.07 25.73
C THR A 288 -16.67 6.51 26.95
N HIS A 289 -17.77 7.15 27.36
CA HIS A 289 -18.58 6.83 28.55
C HIS A 289 -17.73 6.75 29.83
N LEU A 290 -16.67 7.56 29.87
CA LEU A 290 -15.81 7.74 31.03
C LEU A 290 -16.39 8.82 31.95
N HIS A 291 -16.00 8.73 33.21
CA HIS A 291 -16.34 9.69 34.26
C HIS A 291 -15.07 10.08 35.02
N GLU A 292 -15.12 11.20 35.73
CA GLU A 292 -13.95 11.84 36.36
C GLU A 292 -13.17 10.93 37.34
N ASN A 293 -13.84 9.92 37.93
CA ASN A 293 -13.21 8.98 38.86
C ASN A 293 -12.34 7.90 38.18
N ILE A 294 -12.40 7.75 36.84
CA ILE A 294 -11.52 6.81 36.13
C ILE A 294 -10.14 7.42 35.98
N LYS A 295 -9.12 6.70 36.44
CA LYS A 295 -7.76 7.19 36.42
C LYS A 295 -7.17 7.02 35.02
N ASN A 296 -6.21 7.87 34.67
CA ASN A 296 -5.53 7.79 33.37
C ASN A 296 -4.75 6.48 33.25
N GLU A 297 -4.24 5.93 34.36
CA GLU A 297 -3.51 4.66 34.38
C GLU A 297 -4.36 3.46 33.92
N ASP A 298 -5.68 3.51 34.12
CA ASP A 298 -6.61 2.44 33.76
C ASP A 298 -6.94 2.43 32.25
N ILE A 299 -6.50 3.45 31.51
CA ILE A 299 -6.86 3.70 30.11
C ILE A 299 -5.62 4.05 29.26
N LEU A 300 -4.43 3.64 29.69
CA LEU A 300 -3.19 3.92 28.96
C LEU A 300 -3.09 3.11 27.67
N ILE A 301 -2.62 3.76 26.61
CA ILE A 301 -2.23 3.12 25.35
C ILE A 301 -0.72 3.27 25.21
N GLU A 302 0.00 2.19 24.89
CA GLU A 302 1.46 2.24 24.78
C GLU A 302 1.88 3.16 23.61
N GLY A 303 2.96 3.91 23.79
CA GLY A 303 3.46 4.85 22.77
C GLY A 303 2.87 6.27 22.83
N TYR A 304 1.76 6.48 23.55
CA TYR A 304 1.11 7.78 23.73
C TYR A 304 1.50 8.47 25.05
N ASN A 305 1.17 9.76 25.16
CA ASN A 305 1.29 10.49 26.41
C ASN A 305 0.44 9.85 27.52
N ARG A 306 1.00 9.76 28.74
CA ARG A 306 0.30 9.16 29.89
C ARG A 306 -0.93 9.94 30.34
N ASP A 307 -0.97 11.23 30.02
CA ASP A 307 -2.07 12.13 30.31
C ASP A 307 -2.83 12.46 29.01
N PRO A 308 -3.84 11.66 28.63
CA PRO A 308 -4.66 11.96 27.46
C PRO A 308 -5.53 13.20 27.70
N TYR A 309 -5.81 13.93 26.63
CA TYR A 309 -6.73 15.06 26.70
C TYR A 309 -8.16 14.54 26.65
N ARG A 310 -8.93 14.73 27.73
CA ARG A 310 -10.29 14.20 27.80
C ARG A 310 -11.31 15.19 28.34
N LYS A 311 -12.55 15.05 27.86
CA LYS A 311 -13.76 15.67 28.42
C LYS A 311 -14.72 14.56 28.80
N ASP A 312 -14.76 14.25 30.09
CA ASP A 312 -15.66 13.23 30.64
C ASP A 312 -17.08 13.80 30.81
N ARG A 313 -18.07 12.90 30.85
CA ARG A 313 -19.47 13.30 31.06
C ARG A 313 -20.10 12.46 32.17
N ASN A 314 -20.62 13.13 33.20
CA ASN A 314 -21.27 12.48 34.34
C ASN A 314 -22.74 12.05 34.06
N SER A 315 -23.21 12.15 32.81
CA SER A 315 -24.52 11.68 32.36
C SER A 315 -24.38 10.49 31.41
N PRO A 316 -25.41 9.65 31.21
CA PRO A 316 -25.35 8.56 30.24
C PRO A 316 -25.00 9.07 28.83
N GLY A 317 -23.98 8.45 28.22
CA GLY A 317 -23.54 8.75 26.87
C GLY A 317 -22.60 9.96 26.74
N GLY A 318 -21.83 9.98 25.66
CA GLY A 318 -20.85 11.03 25.35
C GLY A 318 -19.47 10.79 25.97
N GLY A 319 -18.69 11.87 26.01
CA GLY A 319 -17.29 11.83 26.41
C GLY A 319 -16.35 11.81 25.20
N ILE A 320 -15.25 12.55 25.31
CA ILE A 320 -14.21 12.68 24.28
C ILE A 320 -12.86 12.40 24.91
N ILE A 321 -12.00 11.68 24.22
CA ILE A 321 -10.60 11.50 24.60
C ILE A 321 -9.70 11.58 23.37
N ILE A 322 -8.55 12.20 23.52
CA ILE A 322 -7.53 12.33 22.49
C ILE A 322 -6.20 11.86 23.07
N TYR A 323 -5.66 10.79 22.49
CA TYR A 323 -4.30 10.35 22.73
C TYR A 323 -3.39 10.96 21.68
N ILE A 324 -2.27 11.54 22.14
CA ILE A 324 -1.23 12.12 21.29
C ILE A 324 0.04 11.31 21.53
N SER A 325 0.71 10.90 20.45
CA SER A 325 2.02 10.23 20.53
C SER A 325 2.96 10.99 21.46
N LYS A 326 3.73 10.28 22.30
CA LYS A 326 4.64 10.91 23.28
C LYS A 326 5.73 11.79 22.67
N PHE A 327 5.93 11.68 21.37
CA PHE A 327 6.90 12.46 20.60
C PHE A 327 6.33 13.74 19.98
N ILE A 328 5.03 13.99 20.16
CA ILE A 328 4.31 15.09 19.52
C ILE A 328 3.89 16.10 20.57
N GLN A 329 4.24 17.37 20.32
CA GLN A 329 3.87 18.45 21.21
C GLN A 329 2.47 18.95 20.86
N ALA A 330 1.56 18.81 21.82
CA ALA A 330 0.21 19.36 21.74
C ALA A 330 -0.11 20.15 23.01
N LYS A 331 -1.04 21.09 22.91
CA LYS A 331 -1.63 21.79 24.06
C LYS A 331 -3.13 22.02 23.84
N PRO A 332 -3.96 22.07 24.89
CA PRO A 332 -5.38 22.31 24.75
C PRO A 332 -5.67 23.78 24.39
N ARG A 333 -6.78 24.00 23.67
CA ARG A 333 -7.30 25.32 23.29
C ARG A 333 -8.71 25.54 23.85
N PRO A 334 -8.85 25.68 25.18
CA PRO A 334 -10.15 25.86 25.82
C PRO A 334 -10.84 27.17 25.43
N ASP A 335 -10.12 28.11 24.82
CA ASP A 335 -10.66 29.34 24.23
C ASP A 335 -11.47 29.09 22.94
N LEU A 336 -11.24 27.96 22.27
CA LEU A 336 -12.00 27.52 21.09
C LEU A 336 -13.09 26.51 21.43
N ASP A 337 -13.00 25.88 22.60
CA ASP A 337 -13.99 24.90 23.06
C ASP A 337 -15.37 25.54 23.23
N PHE A 338 -16.39 24.78 22.86
CA PHE A 338 -17.78 25.11 23.16
C PHE A 338 -18.45 23.90 23.81
N ASP A 339 -19.05 24.14 24.98
CA ASP A 339 -19.71 23.12 25.79
C ASP A 339 -18.79 21.89 26.08
N ASN A 340 -19.39 20.76 26.47
CA ASN A 340 -18.70 19.48 26.71
C ASN A 340 -18.67 18.59 25.45
N GLU A 341 -18.89 19.18 24.28
CA GLU A 341 -19.17 18.46 23.03
C GLU A 341 -18.06 18.63 22.00
N ALA A 342 -17.10 19.52 22.22
CA ALA A 342 -15.90 19.64 21.40
C ALA A 342 -14.64 19.78 22.26
N LEU A 343 -13.52 19.26 21.80
CA LEU A 343 -12.20 19.41 22.41
C LEU A 343 -11.19 19.82 21.35
N TRP A 344 -10.59 21.00 21.53
CA TRP A 344 -9.57 21.54 20.63
C TRP A 344 -8.15 21.35 21.17
N LEU A 345 -7.25 20.90 20.29
CA LEU A 345 -5.82 20.83 20.53
C LEU A 345 -5.05 21.62 19.48
N GLU A 346 -4.03 22.35 19.91
CA GLU A 346 -2.98 22.91 19.06
C GLU A 346 -1.79 21.96 19.03
N ILE A 347 -1.54 21.37 17.87
CA ILE A 347 -0.40 20.49 17.60
C ILE A 347 0.69 21.34 16.94
N THR A 348 1.86 21.37 17.57
CA THR A 348 2.98 22.21 17.14
C THR A 348 4.00 21.36 16.40
N PHE A 349 4.34 21.81 15.20
CA PHE A 349 5.45 21.28 14.44
C PHE A 349 6.55 22.35 14.27
N PRO A 350 7.77 21.99 13.82
CA PRO A 350 8.85 22.95 13.67
C PRO A 350 8.54 24.14 12.74
N SER A 351 7.76 23.91 11.68
CA SER A 351 7.48 24.91 10.64
C SER A 351 6.05 25.42 10.63
N ASN A 352 5.11 24.73 11.29
CA ASN A 352 3.69 25.09 11.27
C ASN A 352 2.95 24.64 12.53
N LYS A 353 1.67 25.03 12.61
CA LYS A 353 0.74 24.61 13.65
C LYS A 353 -0.52 24.06 13.01
N LEU A 354 -1.07 23.02 13.62
CA LEU A 354 -2.34 22.40 13.26
C LEU A 354 -3.30 22.54 14.43
N LEU A 355 -4.52 23.02 14.18
CA LEU A 355 -5.60 22.89 15.15
C LEU A 355 -6.42 21.64 14.82
N LEU A 356 -6.54 20.76 15.81
CA LEU A 356 -7.40 19.58 15.77
C LEU A 356 -8.61 19.81 16.66
N CYS A 357 -9.81 19.66 16.10
CA CYS A 357 -11.07 19.62 16.85
C CYS A 357 -11.64 18.20 16.81
N VAL A 358 -11.93 17.65 17.97
CA VAL A 358 -12.73 16.42 18.08
C VAL A 358 -14.10 16.79 18.63
N VAL A 359 -15.15 16.48 17.89
CA VAL A 359 -16.52 16.86 18.21
C VAL A 359 -17.43 15.64 18.37
N TYR A 360 -18.31 15.68 19.37
CA TYR A 360 -19.39 14.74 19.53
C TYR A 360 -20.70 15.50 19.72
N ARG A 361 -21.57 15.46 18.70
CA ARG A 361 -22.89 16.05 18.76
C ARG A 361 -23.91 14.97 19.10
N GLN A 362 -24.67 15.14 20.18
CA GLN A 362 -25.84 14.30 20.46
C GLN A 362 -26.95 14.55 19.42
N PRO A 363 -27.70 13.51 19.03
CA PRO A 363 -28.84 13.67 18.12
C PRO A 363 -29.88 14.70 18.61
N SER A 364 -30.01 14.86 19.92
CA SER A 364 -30.93 15.81 20.56
C SER A 364 -30.45 17.26 20.61
N ASN A 365 -29.21 17.55 20.21
CA ASN A 365 -28.72 18.94 20.23
C ASN A 365 -29.53 19.81 19.25
N ASN A 366 -29.96 20.97 19.73
CA ASN A 366 -30.75 21.92 18.95
C ASN A 366 -29.85 22.76 18.01
N ASN A 367 -30.45 23.76 17.38
CA ASN A 367 -29.75 24.60 16.42
C ASN A 367 -28.61 25.45 17.00
N THR A 368 -28.61 25.76 18.30
CA THR A 368 -27.58 26.62 18.93
C THR A 368 -26.21 25.96 18.98
N PHE A 369 -26.16 24.62 18.91
CA PHE A 369 -24.92 23.87 18.75
C PHE A 369 -24.13 24.37 17.53
N TRP A 370 -24.82 24.52 16.40
CA TRP A 370 -24.18 24.85 15.14
C TRP A 370 -23.72 26.31 15.08
N ASP A 371 -24.43 27.21 15.76
CA ASP A 371 -24.03 28.61 15.86
C ASP A 371 -22.71 28.72 16.66
N LYS A 372 -22.61 28.00 17.79
CA LYS A 372 -21.37 27.90 18.59
C LYS A 372 -20.26 27.19 17.84
N PHE A 373 -20.58 26.12 17.13
CA PHE A 373 -19.61 25.37 16.34
C PHE A 373 -19.05 26.24 15.21
N HIS A 374 -19.90 27.00 14.54
CA HIS A 374 -19.47 27.94 13.50
C HIS A 374 -18.55 29.03 14.07
N GLU A 375 -18.94 29.69 15.16
CA GLU A 375 -18.10 30.69 15.83
C GLU A 375 -16.74 30.12 16.27
N SER A 376 -16.74 28.90 16.82
CA SER A 376 -15.54 28.17 17.20
C SER A 376 -14.60 27.91 16.00
N ILE A 377 -15.15 27.50 14.85
CA ILE A 377 -14.40 27.29 13.61
C ILE A 377 -13.83 28.61 13.09
N GLU A 378 -14.63 29.68 13.03
CA GLU A 378 -14.16 30.99 12.56
C GLU A 378 -12.97 31.49 13.40
N ASN A 379 -13.08 31.35 14.74
CA ASN A 379 -11.99 31.69 15.65
C ASN A 379 -10.75 30.83 15.42
N ALA A 380 -10.91 29.53 15.18
CA ALA A 380 -9.80 28.61 14.87
C ALA A 380 -9.11 28.98 13.54
N MET A 381 -9.88 29.20 12.47
CA MET A 381 -9.39 29.58 11.14
C MET A 381 -8.68 30.94 11.15
N SER A 382 -9.05 31.84 12.07
CA SER A 382 -8.34 33.12 12.26
C SER A 382 -6.94 32.96 12.85
N TYR A 383 -6.67 31.85 13.55
CA TYR A 383 -5.42 31.60 14.25
C TYR A 383 -4.39 30.86 13.38
N THR A 384 -4.82 29.85 12.62
CA THR A 384 -3.97 29.09 11.69
C THR A 384 -4.82 28.65 10.49
N PRO A 385 -4.24 28.63 9.27
CA PRO A 385 -4.96 28.10 8.14
C PRO A 385 -5.15 26.58 8.22
N ASN A 386 -4.31 25.86 8.98
CA ASN A 386 -4.33 24.41 9.07
C ASN A 386 -5.29 23.95 10.17
N VAL A 387 -6.49 23.53 9.78
CA VAL A 387 -7.53 23.04 10.70
C VAL A 387 -8.02 21.67 10.23
N VAL A 388 -8.09 20.73 11.17
CA VAL A 388 -8.72 19.42 11.00
C VAL A 388 -9.80 19.26 12.05
N ILE A 389 -10.98 18.83 11.64
CA ILE A 389 -12.11 18.55 12.52
C ILE A 389 -12.58 17.13 12.23
N THR A 390 -12.70 16.31 13.26
CA THR A 390 -13.19 14.94 13.17
C THR A 390 -14.12 14.64 14.35
N GLY A 391 -14.89 13.56 14.26
CA GLY A 391 -15.84 13.20 15.31
C GLY A 391 -17.21 12.81 14.79
N ASP A 392 -18.07 12.35 15.69
CA ASP A 392 -19.46 12.00 15.37
C ASP A 392 -20.35 13.25 15.46
N VAL A 393 -20.74 13.77 14.30
CA VAL A 393 -21.61 14.95 14.20
C VAL A 393 -23.10 14.59 14.16
N ASN A 394 -23.44 13.30 14.09
CA ASN A 394 -24.81 12.81 13.96
C ASN A 394 -25.62 13.50 12.84
N VAL A 395 -24.98 13.73 11.69
CA VAL A 395 -25.58 14.23 10.44
C VAL A 395 -25.09 13.33 9.32
N ASP A 396 -25.98 12.86 8.45
CA ASP A 396 -25.62 11.94 7.36
C ASP A 396 -25.11 12.70 6.14
N PHE A 397 -23.79 12.67 5.94
CA PHE A 397 -23.13 13.39 4.85
C PHE A 397 -23.40 12.79 3.47
N LEU A 398 -23.93 11.55 3.38
CA LEU A 398 -24.27 10.92 2.11
C LEU A 398 -25.65 11.32 1.60
N THR A 399 -26.54 11.80 2.47
CA THR A 399 -27.96 12.02 2.11
C THR A 399 -28.50 13.41 2.44
N ASP A 400 -27.96 14.09 3.46
CA ASP A 400 -28.49 15.37 3.96
C ASP A 400 -27.65 16.58 3.54
N HIS A 401 -27.47 16.77 2.24
CA HIS A 401 -26.69 17.90 1.69
C HIS A 401 -27.29 19.29 1.94
N SER A 402 -28.53 19.35 2.44
CA SER A 402 -29.20 20.60 2.83
C SER A 402 -28.90 21.04 4.25
N HIS A 403 -28.21 20.20 5.02
CA HIS A 403 -27.89 20.50 6.41
C HIS A 403 -26.94 21.71 6.50
N LYS A 404 -27.18 22.62 7.45
CA LYS A 404 -26.38 23.87 7.62
C LYS A 404 -24.88 23.67 7.85
N ILE A 405 -24.44 22.46 8.19
CA ILE A 405 -23.02 22.13 8.30
C ILE A 405 -22.31 22.32 6.95
N PHE A 406 -22.98 22.07 5.83
CA PHE A 406 -22.43 22.29 4.50
C PHE A 406 -22.21 23.77 4.20
N ASP A 407 -23.09 24.65 4.71
CA ASP A 407 -22.88 26.10 4.64
C ASP A 407 -21.69 26.53 5.52
N ILE A 408 -21.60 26.03 6.75
CA ILE A 408 -20.46 26.28 7.65
C ILE A 408 -19.15 25.86 7.00
N MET A 409 -19.10 24.66 6.39
CA MET A 409 -17.94 24.16 5.68
C MET A 409 -17.53 25.08 4.53
N ARG A 410 -18.50 25.46 3.68
CA ARG A 410 -18.26 26.32 2.52
C ARG A 410 -17.77 27.71 2.91
N LEU A 411 -18.33 28.30 3.96
CA LEU A 411 -17.94 29.64 4.43
C LEU A 411 -16.52 29.65 5.01
N ASN A 412 -16.08 28.53 5.59
CA ASN A 412 -14.78 28.41 6.25
C ASN A 412 -13.71 27.71 5.41
N GLY A 413 -13.98 27.39 4.13
CA GLY A 413 -13.00 26.70 3.27
C GLY A 413 -12.64 25.30 3.78
N LEU A 414 -13.62 24.59 4.33
CA LEU A 414 -13.48 23.21 4.80
C LEU A 414 -14.11 22.25 3.79
N LYS A 415 -13.46 21.11 3.58
CA LYS A 415 -13.97 19.99 2.78
C LYS A 415 -13.96 18.70 3.60
N ASN A 416 -14.94 17.84 3.38
CA ASN A 416 -14.95 16.49 3.93
C ASN A 416 -14.12 15.57 3.03
N VAL A 417 -13.28 14.72 3.61
CA VAL A 417 -12.43 13.77 2.86
C VAL A 417 -12.91 12.32 2.90
N ILE A 418 -13.86 11.98 3.78
CA ILE A 418 -14.43 10.63 3.88
C ILE A 418 -15.67 10.53 2.98
N ASN A 419 -15.73 9.52 2.11
CA ASN A 419 -16.85 9.34 1.16
C ASN A 419 -17.60 8.02 1.34
N GLU A 420 -17.25 7.25 2.38
CA GLU A 420 -17.80 5.93 2.67
C GLU A 420 -18.67 5.96 3.93
N PRO A 421 -19.62 5.04 4.11
CA PRO A 421 -20.42 5.00 5.34
C PRO A 421 -19.56 4.69 6.57
N THR A 422 -19.83 5.36 7.69
CA THR A 422 -19.11 5.17 8.96
C THR A 422 -19.98 4.57 10.05
N ARG A 423 -21.29 4.46 9.85
CA ARG A 423 -22.21 3.82 10.79
C ARG A 423 -23.13 2.84 10.09
N PHE A 424 -23.24 1.65 10.67
CA PHE A 424 -24.00 0.53 10.12
C PHE A 424 -25.09 0.09 11.11
N CYS A 425 -26.34 0.32 10.72
CA CYS A 425 -27.52 -0.26 11.34
C CYS A 425 -28.03 -1.41 10.49
N ALA A 426 -28.90 -2.27 11.06
CA ALA A 426 -29.49 -3.42 10.36
C ALA A 426 -30.14 -3.09 8.99
N THR A 427 -30.55 -1.83 8.78
CA THR A 427 -31.27 -1.39 7.59
C THR A 427 -30.69 -0.15 6.91
N ARG A 428 -29.65 0.47 7.47
CA ARG A 428 -29.13 1.76 6.97
C ARG A 428 -27.62 1.86 7.17
N GLN A 429 -26.97 2.44 6.17
CA GLN A 429 -25.57 2.86 6.22
C GLN A 429 -25.56 4.39 6.10
N SER A 430 -24.78 5.07 6.94
CA SER A 430 -24.69 6.54 6.96
C SER A 430 -23.28 7.00 7.27
N LEU A 431 -22.87 8.15 6.74
CA LEU A 431 -21.61 8.81 7.09
C LEU A 431 -21.89 9.85 8.17
N LEU A 432 -21.63 9.50 9.43
CA LEU A 432 -21.84 10.37 10.58
C LEU A 432 -20.55 10.92 11.17
N ASP A 433 -19.41 10.36 10.77
CA ASP A 433 -18.09 10.62 11.33
C ASP A 433 -17.18 11.25 10.25
N PRO A 434 -17.46 12.48 9.78
CA PRO A 434 -16.67 13.10 8.73
C PRO A 434 -15.29 13.51 9.23
N ILE A 435 -14.33 13.63 8.31
CA ILE A 435 -13.08 14.34 8.54
C ILE A 435 -13.11 15.61 7.69
N LEU A 436 -13.30 16.75 8.35
CA LEU A 436 -13.29 18.06 7.71
C LEU A 436 -11.88 18.63 7.77
N VAL A 437 -11.36 19.04 6.63
CA VAL A 437 -10.03 19.63 6.49
C VAL A 437 -10.11 20.98 5.82
N SER A 438 -9.30 21.92 6.30
CA SER A 438 -9.08 23.19 5.60
C SER A 438 -8.34 22.98 4.29
N ASP A 439 -8.57 23.84 3.31
CA ASP A 439 -7.89 23.80 2.00
C ASP A 439 -6.36 23.88 2.07
N SER A 440 -5.80 24.38 3.18
CA SER A 440 -4.36 24.46 3.40
C SER A 440 -3.71 23.14 3.83
N CYS A 441 -4.51 22.17 4.29
CA CYS A 441 -4.02 20.86 4.67
C CYS A 441 -3.74 20.01 3.43
N ASP A 442 -2.49 19.57 3.28
CA ASP A 442 -2.07 18.63 2.24
C ASP A 442 -2.38 17.21 2.70
N VAL A 443 -3.49 16.67 2.18
CA VAL A 443 -3.99 15.33 2.50
C VAL A 443 -3.34 14.32 1.56
N TYR A 444 -2.56 13.41 2.13
CA TYR A 444 -1.97 12.29 1.40
C TYR A 444 -3.00 11.22 1.10
N ASP A 445 -3.71 10.78 2.13
CA ASP A 445 -4.72 9.74 2.04
C ASP A 445 -5.74 9.87 3.17
N SER A 446 -6.94 9.31 2.97
CA SER A 446 -7.96 9.19 3.99
C SER A 446 -8.93 8.07 3.63
N HIS A 447 -9.28 7.23 4.61
CA HIS A 447 -10.18 6.11 4.38
C HIS A 447 -10.92 5.71 5.66
N VAL A 448 -11.87 4.80 5.51
CA VAL A 448 -12.59 4.17 6.62
C VAL A 448 -11.84 2.89 7.04
N ILE A 449 -11.77 2.64 8.34
CA ILE A 449 -11.24 1.43 8.94
C ILE A 449 -12.41 0.62 9.48
N GLN A 450 -12.60 -0.59 8.97
CA GLN A 450 -13.68 -1.46 9.40
C GLN A 450 -13.46 -1.92 10.84
N ILE A 451 -14.48 -1.74 11.67
CA ILE A 451 -14.51 -2.11 13.08
C ILE A 451 -15.43 -3.29 13.25
N ASP A 452 -14.99 -4.26 14.04
CA ASP A 452 -15.81 -5.40 14.39
C ASP A 452 -17.05 -4.92 15.19
N ARG A 453 -18.23 -5.37 14.74
CA ARG A 453 -19.53 -4.91 15.26
C ARG A 453 -19.77 -5.28 16.72
N THR A 454 -19.00 -6.21 17.28
CA THR A 454 -18.97 -6.49 18.72
C THR A 454 -18.37 -5.34 19.53
N TYR A 455 -17.51 -4.53 18.92
CA TYR A 455 -16.85 -3.39 19.54
C TYR A 455 -17.53 -2.05 19.23
N SER A 456 -18.04 -1.82 18.02
CA SER A 456 -18.81 -0.60 17.72
C SER A 456 -19.75 -0.76 16.52
N ASP A 457 -20.87 -0.03 16.53
CA ASP A 457 -21.74 0.17 15.36
C ASP A 457 -21.18 1.21 14.38
N HIS A 458 -20.06 1.86 14.74
CA HIS A 458 -19.31 2.77 13.89
C HIS A 458 -18.00 2.14 13.42
N ASP A 459 -17.64 2.44 12.18
CA ASP A 459 -16.30 2.24 11.63
C ASP A 459 -15.41 3.45 11.96
N GLY A 460 -14.11 3.19 12.06
CA GLY A 460 -13.12 4.23 12.30
C GLY A 460 -12.87 5.05 11.03
N THR A 461 -12.42 6.29 11.18
CA THR A 461 -11.93 7.10 10.07
C THR A 461 -10.49 7.49 10.31
N ILE A 462 -9.68 7.51 9.26
CA ILE A 462 -8.28 7.90 9.35
C ILE A 462 -7.91 8.87 8.24
N ILE A 463 -7.02 9.81 8.55
CA ILE A 463 -6.41 10.73 7.60
C ILE A 463 -4.90 10.75 7.78
N PHE A 464 -4.18 10.84 6.67
CA PHE A 464 -2.74 11.01 6.56
C PHE A 464 -2.44 12.37 5.93
N LEU A 465 -1.68 13.21 6.64
CA LEU A 465 -1.27 14.53 6.18
C LEU A 465 0.21 14.54 5.78
N ASN A 466 0.51 15.16 4.64
CA ASN A 466 1.86 15.37 4.15
C ASN A 466 2.61 16.42 4.98
N ASN A 467 3.92 16.19 5.14
CA ASN A 467 4.94 17.22 5.27
C ASN A 467 4.68 18.31 6.34
N LEU A 468 4.33 17.90 7.57
CA LEU A 468 4.25 18.81 8.71
C LEU A 468 5.63 19.08 9.37
N GLY A 469 6.76 18.81 8.70
CA GLY A 469 8.09 19.10 9.26
C GLY A 469 8.51 18.20 10.44
N ARG A 470 7.98 16.99 10.54
CA ARG A 470 8.32 16.03 11.61
C ARG A 470 9.81 15.67 11.55
N LEU A 471 10.53 15.86 12.67
CA LEU A 471 11.87 15.30 12.83
C LEU A 471 11.73 13.77 12.93
N GLN A 472 12.46 13.05 12.08
CA GLN A 472 12.53 11.58 12.12
C GLN A 472 13.06 11.16 13.49
N ASN A 473 12.19 10.57 14.32
CA ASN A 473 12.63 9.77 15.44
C ASN A 473 12.57 8.32 14.98
N ASN A 474 13.75 7.72 14.76
CA ASN A 474 13.89 6.28 14.58
C ASN A 474 13.42 5.58 15.86
N THR A 475 12.15 5.18 15.92
CA THR A 475 11.66 4.33 16.99
C THR A 475 12.01 2.89 16.68
N THR A 476 12.88 2.30 17.50
CA THR A 476 12.98 0.84 17.60
C THR A 476 11.77 0.35 18.38
N TYR A 477 10.94 -0.51 17.78
CA TYR A 477 9.85 -1.20 18.48
C TYR A 477 10.40 -2.42 19.24
N LYS A 478 9.76 -2.76 20.35
CA LYS A 478 9.98 -4.04 21.03
C LYS A 478 8.89 -5.00 20.59
N ARG A 479 9.27 -6.04 19.85
CA ARG A 479 8.38 -7.14 19.52
C ARG A 479 8.34 -8.12 20.67
N MET A 480 7.14 -8.51 21.11
CA MET A 480 6.99 -9.74 21.91
C MET A 480 7.27 -10.93 21.00
N ILE A 481 8.32 -11.68 21.31
CA ILE A 481 8.67 -12.93 20.63
C ILE A 481 8.41 -14.04 21.64
N TRP A 482 7.48 -14.93 21.30
CA TRP A 482 7.21 -16.12 22.10
C TRP A 482 8.40 -17.09 22.01
N ASP A 483 8.99 -17.45 23.16
CA ASP A 483 10.12 -18.39 23.22
C ASP A 483 9.60 -19.84 23.21
N TYR A 484 9.16 -20.29 22.03
CA TYR A 484 8.63 -21.64 21.83
C TYR A 484 9.60 -22.75 22.23
N ARG A 485 10.90 -22.47 22.39
CA ARG A 485 11.90 -23.46 22.82
C ARG A 485 11.70 -23.93 24.26
N ASN A 486 11.13 -23.08 25.11
CA ASN A 486 10.88 -23.36 26.52
C ASN A 486 9.41 -23.69 26.81
N ALA A 487 8.60 -23.87 25.77
CA ALA A 487 7.21 -24.27 25.92
C ALA A 487 7.13 -25.76 26.33
N ASP A 488 6.29 -26.05 27.32
CA ASP A 488 5.99 -27.42 27.76
C ASP A 488 5.02 -28.09 26.77
N PHE A 489 5.56 -28.61 25.67
CA PHE A 489 4.78 -29.25 24.62
C PHE A 489 4.11 -30.55 25.09
N ASP A 490 4.68 -31.24 26.08
CA ASP A 490 4.09 -32.46 26.62
C ASP A 490 2.79 -32.13 27.38
N LYS A 491 2.82 -31.10 28.22
CA LYS A 491 1.61 -30.59 28.89
C LYS A 491 0.59 -30.02 27.91
N CYS A 492 1.05 -29.33 26.85
CA CYS A 492 0.16 -28.85 25.79
C CYS A 492 -0.59 -30.01 25.10
N ASN A 493 0.12 -31.08 24.75
CA ASN A 493 -0.47 -32.27 24.16
C ASN A 493 -1.44 -32.99 25.11
N GLU A 494 -1.15 -33.02 26.42
CA GLU A 494 -2.06 -33.57 27.44
C GLU A 494 -3.35 -32.77 27.56
N LEU A 495 -3.26 -31.44 27.56
CA LEU A 495 -4.42 -30.55 27.61
C LEU A 495 -5.27 -30.70 26.35
N ILE A 496 -4.65 -30.75 25.17
CA ILE A 496 -5.33 -31.00 23.89
C ILE A 496 -6.04 -32.37 23.90
N ALA A 497 -5.41 -33.40 24.46
CA ALA A 497 -5.97 -34.75 24.52
C ALA A 497 -7.13 -34.88 25.52
N THR A 498 -7.15 -34.06 26.57
CA THR A 498 -8.20 -34.06 27.61
C THR A 498 -9.35 -33.10 27.31
N PHE A 499 -9.22 -32.28 26.27
CA PHE A 499 -10.26 -31.37 25.83
C PHE A 499 -11.47 -32.11 25.25
N ASP A 500 -12.67 -31.69 25.63
CA ASP A 500 -13.93 -32.30 25.19
C ASP A 500 -14.31 -31.83 23.78
N TRP A 501 -13.63 -32.43 22.79
CA TRP A 501 -13.88 -32.18 21.37
C TRP A 501 -15.30 -32.54 20.94
N GLU A 502 -15.92 -33.55 21.57
CA GLU A 502 -17.26 -34.01 21.19
C GLU A 502 -18.33 -32.96 21.48
N SER A 503 -18.19 -32.19 22.57
CA SER A 503 -19.13 -31.11 22.90
C SER A 503 -19.12 -29.97 21.87
N ILE A 504 -17.96 -29.67 21.26
CA ILE A 504 -17.80 -28.59 20.28
C ILE A 504 -18.19 -29.05 18.87
N ILE A 505 -17.78 -30.27 18.49
CA ILE A 505 -18.08 -30.82 17.17
C ILE A 505 -19.58 -31.10 17.02
N ASN A 506 -20.25 -31.52 18.10
CA ASN A 506 -21.68 -31.80 18.08
C ASN A 506 -22.56 -30.60 18.45
N ALA A 507 -21.98 -29.44 18.76
CA ALA A 507 -22.73 -28.20 18.91
C ALA A 507 -23.17 -27.68 17.53
N GLU A 508 -24.41 -27.20 17.40
CA GLU A 508 -24.92 -26.51 16.20
C GLU A 508 -24.32 -25.09 16.05
N ASN A 509 -23.01 -24.94 16.30
CA ASN A 509 -22.27 -23.68 16.20
C ASN A 509 -21.72 -23.49 14.79
N SER A 510 -21.51 -22.24 14.38
CA SER A 510 -20.77 -21.95 13.15
C SER A 510 -19.28 -22.31 13.30
N MET A 511 -18.58 -22.48 12.18
CA MET A 511 -17.16 -22.80 12.17
C MET A 511 -16.32 -21.73 12.90
N ASP A 512 -16.69 -20.46 12.76
CA ASP A 512 -16.05 -19.32 13.43
C ASP A 512 -16.30 -19.34 14.95
N GLN A 513 -17.52 -19.66 15.38
CA GLN A 513 -17.83 -19.79 16.82
C GLN A 513 -17.06 -20.94 17.47
N ASN A 514 -16.88 -22.05 16.75
CA ASN A 514 -16.06 -23.16 17.24
C ASN A 514 -14.58 -22.76 17.35
N TYR A 515 -14.07 -21.96 16.40
CA TYR A 515 -12.72 -21.42 16.48
C TYR A 515 -12.54 -20.49 17.68
N ASP A 516 -13.49 -19.59 17.94
CA ASP A 516 -13.43 -18.66 19.07
C ASP A 516 -13.47 -19.39 20.42
N ILE A 517 -14.30 -20.42 20.55
CA ILE A 517 -14.37 -21.25 21.77
C ILE A 517 -13.03 -21.94 22.02
N ILE A 518 -12.40 -22.49 20.97
CA ILE A 518 -11.09 -23.13 21.06
C ILE A 518 -10.01 -22.10 21.41
N ALA A 519 -10.02 -20.94 20.77
CA ALA A 519 -9.05 -19.87 21.02
C ALA A 519 -9.13 -19.34 22.46
N VAL A 520 -10.35 -19.07 22.96
CA VAL A 520 -10.58 -18.64 24.34
C VAL A 520 -10.14 -19.71 25.34
N TRP A 521 -10.45 -20.99 25.08
CA TRP A 521 -9.99 -22.08 25.93
C TRP A 521 -8.46 -22.17 25.97
N CYS A 522 -7.79 -22.12 24.82
CA CYS A 522 -6.32 -22.11 24.73
C CYS A 522 -5.71 -20.93 25.52
N ILE A 523 -6.31 -19.74 25.42
CA ILE A 523 -5.86 -18.55 26.18
C ILE A 523 -5.97 -18.77 27.69
N HIS A 524 -7.05 -19.42 28.16
CA HIS A 524 -7.23 -19.72 29.57
C HIS A 524 -6.25 -20.77 30.12
N GLN A 525 -5.69 -21.63 29.27
CA GLN A 525 -4.68 -22.62 29.67
C GLN A 525 -3.24 -22.07 29.66
N LEU A 526 -3.00 -20.91 29.03
CA LEU A 526 -1.65 -20.30 28.93
C LEU A 526 -0.93 -20.10 30.27
N PRO A 527 -1.59 -19.66 31.36
CA PRO A 527 -0.91 -19.50 32.65
C PRO A 527 -0.33 -20.81 33.20
N GLU A 528 -1.01 -21.94 32.99
CA GLU A 528 -0.57 -23.25 33.43
C GLU A 528 0.61 -23.80 32.61
N LEU A 529 0.80 -23.33 31.38
CA LEU A 529 1.91 -23.71 30.49
C LEU A 529 3.20 -22.91 30.77
N ILE A 530 3.11 -21.81 31.52
CA ILE A 530 4.22 -20.87 31.77
C ILE A 530 4.86 -21.08 33.16
N GLU A 531 4.16 -21.68 34.13
CA GLU A 531 4.60 -21.71 35.54
C GLU A 531 5.82 -22.61 35.87
N ASN A 532 6.32 -23.44 34.94
CA ASN A 532 7.38 -24.41 35.27
C ASN A 532 8.84 -23.95 35.06
N ASN A 533 9.10 -22.72 34.58
CA ASN A 533 10.48 -22.31 34.20
C ASN A 533 11.09 -21.13 34.99
N LEU A 534 10.61 -20.83 36.20
CA LEU A 534 11.20 -19.78 37.05
C LEU A 534 12.08 -20.28 38.22
N ASN A 535 12.39 -21.59 38.30
CA ASN A 535 13.20 -22.15 39.38
C ASN A 535 14.35 -23.09 38.92
N SER A 536 15.14 -22.68 37.92
CA SER A 536 16.42 -23.34 37.62
C SER A 536 17.51 -22.36 37.22
#